data_AF-A0AAW9KUK3-F1
#
_entry.id   AF-A0AAW9KUK3-F1
#
_cell.length_a   1.000
_cell.length_b   1.000
_cell.length_c   1.000
_cell.angle_alpha   90.00
_cell.angle_beta   90.00
_cell.angle_gamma   90.00
#
_symmetry.space_group_name_H-M   'P 1'
#
loop_
_entity.id
_entity.type
_entity.pdbx_description
1 polymer ?
#
loop_
_entity_poly.entity_id
_entity_poly.type
_entity_poly.pdbx_seq_one_letter_code
_entity_poly.pdbx_strand_id
1 'polypeptide(L)'
;YSMHKLGHKVCVIEKSDGKNGTSFGNAGLISAFKKAPLSCPGVVLDTLKLMLKNQAPLKFHFGLNLKLYQWILKFVKSANAKSTHRTMALFERYGWLSIDMYHQMLKDGMDFWYKEDGLLMIYTLEESFEKKIKTCDDSGAYKILSVKETKEYMPIVNDNICGSVLLTENTHVDPGEVMHSLQEYLQNAGVEFLYNEEVVDFEFKNNLIDGVIMHKEKIQAETIILATGANPTLIKKTKNDFLM
;
A
#
# COMPACT_ATOMS: atom_id res chain seq x y z
N TYR A 1 -12.42 -6.77 9.72
CA TYR A 1 -12.12 -8.21 9.68
C TYR A 1 -11.31 -8.69 10.87
N SER A 2 -10.01 -8.36 11.00
CA SER A 2 -9.19 -8.93 12.09
C SER A 2 -9.73 -8.66 13.49
N MET A 3 -10.22 -7.44 13.77
CA MET A 3 -10.88 -7.12 15.05
C MET A 3 -12.13 -7.97 15.31
N HIS A 4 -12.92 -8.25 14.29
CA HIS A 4 -14.08 -9.13 14.38
C HIS A 4 -13.67 -10.58 14.65
N LYS A 5 -12.62 -11.08 13.95
CA LYS A 5 -12.07 -12.44 14.20
C LYS A 5 -11.51 -12.60 15.61
N LEU A 6 -11.04 -11.51 16.23
CA LEU A 6 -10.62 -11.47 17.64
C LEU A 6 -11.80 -11.39 18.62
N GLY A 7 -13.05 -11.32 18.15
CA GLY A 7 -14.25 -11.30 18.98
C GLY A 7 -14.69 -9.90 19.46
N HIS A 8 -14.11 -8.83 18.92
CA HIS A 8 -14.53 -7.47 19.28
C HIS A 8 -15.86 -7.11 18.58
N LYS A 9 -16.70 -6.32 19.27
CA LYS A 9 -17.83 -5.63 18.65
C LYS A 9 -17.29 -4.49 17.79
N VAL A 10 -17.52 -4.53 16.49
CA VAL A 10 -16.99 -3.57 15.52
C VAL A 10 -18.12 -2.80 14.86
N CYS A 11 -17.96 -1.48 14.75
CA CYS A 11 -18.76 -0.60 13.92
C CYS A 11 -17.82 0.15 12.97
N VAL A 12 -18.15 0.19 11.68
CA VAL A 12 -17.42 0.92 10.64
C VAL A 12 -18.25 2.11 10.22
N ILE A 13 -17.69 3.31 10.33
CA ILE A 13 -18.35 4.56 9.92
C ILE A 13 -17.70 5.05 8.63
N GLU A 14 -18.51 5.21 7.58
CA GLU A 14 -18.06 5.60 6.25
C GLU A 14 -18.92 6.75 5.72
N LYS A 15 -18.25 7.84 5.28
CA LYS A 15 -18.91 9.06 4.82
C LYS A 15 -19.67 8.89 3.50
N SER A 16 -19.33 7.87 2.72
CA SER A 16 -19.94 7.54 1.43
C SER A 16 -20.82 6.29 1.52
N ASP A 17 -21.30 5.80 0.38
CA ASP A 17 -22.08 4.56 0.29
C ASP A 17 -21.22 3.28 0.41
N GLY A 18 -19.90 3.44 0.59
CA GLY A 18 -18.97 2.33 0.75
C GLY A 18 -18.65 1.57 -0.54
N LYS A 19 -19.06 2.06 -1.71
CA LYS A 19 -18.88 1.35 -3.01
C LYS A 19 -17.72 1.90 -3.84
N ASN A 20 -16.97 2.87 -3.32
CA ASN A 20 -15.91 3.54 -4.07
C ASN A 20 -14.76 3.98 -3.14
N GLY A 21 -13.68 4.46 -3.74
CA GLY A 21 -12.47 4.92 -3.06
C GLY A 21 -11.21 4.24 -3.57
N THR A 22 -10.05 4.62 -3.04
CA THR A 22 -8.75 4.09 -3.49
C THR A 22 -8.66 2.56 -3.32
N SER A 23 -9.35 2.00 -2.33
CA SER A 23 -9.38 0.55 -2.10
C SER A 23 -10.07 -0.22 -3.21
N PHE A 24 -10.98 0.41 -3.98
CA PHE A 24 -11.66 -0.21 -5.13
C PHE A 24 -10.90 -0.01 -6.45
N GLY A 25 -10.20 1.12 -6.60
CA GLY A 25 -9.60 1.54 -7.87
C GLY A 25 -8.08 1.36 -7.99
N ASN A 26 -7.44 0.64 -7.06
CA ASN A 26 -6.01 0.37 -7.16
C ASN A 26 -5.72 -0.78 -8.16
N ALA A 27 -4.44 -1.04 -8.44
CA ALA A 27 -4.03 -2.06 -9.42
C ALA A 27 -4.04 -3.51 -8.88
N GLY A 28 -4.49 -3.74 -7.64
CA GLY A 28 -4.62 -5.08 -7.05
C GLY A 28 -3.29 -5.77 -6.71
N LEU A 29 -2.16 -5.10 -6.87
CA LEU A 29 -0.85 -5.72 -6.72
C LEU A 29 -0.40 -5.80 -5.26
N ILE A 30 -0.12 -7.01 -4.77
CA ILE A 30 0.47 -7.28 -3.46
C ILE A 30 1.98 -7.49 -3.68
N SER A 31 2.69 -6.37 -3.91
CA SER A 31 4.12 -6.39 -4.27
C SER A 31 5.07 -5.98 -3.14
N ALA A 32 5.20 -6.82 -2.12
CA ALA A 32 6.12 -6.57 -1.00
C ALA A 32 7.54 -7.12 -1.21
N PHE A 33 7.71 -8.05 -2.16
CA PHE A 33 8.93 -8.87 -2.26
C PHE A 33 9.85 -8.38 -3.37
N LYS A 34 11.15 -8.34 -3.05
CA LYS A 34 12.23 -8.03 -4.00
C LYS A 34 12.07 -6.70 -4.77
N LYS A 35 11.35 -5.75 -4.15
CA LYS A 35 11.14 -4.38 -4.63
C LYS A 35 11.84 -3.40 -3.67
N ALA A 36 12.66 -2.52 -4.23
CA ALA A 36 13.34 -1.50 -3.44
C ALA A 36 12.33 -0.48 -2.88
N PRO A 37 12.54 0.03 -1.65
CA PRO A 37 11.77 1.14 -1.13
C PRO A 37 12.05 2.41 -1.94
N LEU A 38 11.14 3.40 -1.83
CA LEU A 38 11.32 4.70 -2.47
C LEU A 38 12.61 5.42 -2.04
N SER A 39 13.01 5.28 -0.77
CA SER A 39 14.26 5.84 -0.25
C SER A 39 15.44 4.86 -0.39
N CYS A 40 15.69 4.38 -1.61
CA CYS A 40 16.83 3.50 -1.88
C CYS A 40 18.13 4.30 -2.17
N PRO A 41 19.32 3.69 -2.08
CA PRO A 41 20.58 4.38 -2.37
C PRO A 41 20.60 4.90 -3.81
N GLY A 42 21.13 6.11 -4.01
CA GLY A 42 21.22 6.75 -5.32
C GLY A 42 19.98 7.53 -5.75
N VAL A 43 18.80 7.27 -5.16
CA VAL A 43 17.53 7.91 -5.56
C VAL A 43 17.58 9.43 -5.51
N VAL A 44 18.32 10.01 -4.55
CA VAL A 44 18.46 11.47 -4.41
C VAL A 44 19.19 12.07 -5.61
N LEU A 45 20.33 11.48 -6.01
CA LEU A 45 21.10 11.96 -7.16
C LEU A 45 20.33 11.75 -8.46
N ASP A 46 19.67 10.61 -8.62
CA ASP A 46 18.87 10.31 -9.81
C ASP A 46 17.68 11.26 -9.91
N THR A 47 16.99 11.55 -8.81
CA THR A 47 15.90 12.53 -8.76
C THR A 47 16.40 13.93 -9.15
N LEU A 48 17.53 14.38 -8.60
CA LEU A 48 18.12 15.68 -8.96
C LEU A 48 18.49 15.77 -10.45
N LYS A 49 19.09 14.71 -11.01
CA LYS A 49 19.39 14.62 -12.45
C LYS A 49 18.12 14.72 -13.30
N LEU A 50 17.05 14.01 -12.92
CA LEU A 50 15.77 14.08 -13.62
C LEU A 50 15.10 15.45 -13.50
N MET A 51 15.20 16.11 -12.34
CA MET A 51 14.70 17.47 -12.13
C MET A 51 15.38 18.47 -13.05
N LEU A 52 16.71 18.40 -13.19
CA LEU A 52 17.47 19.24 -14.11
C LEU A 52 17.07 19.04 -15.58
N LYS A 53 16.58 17.85 -15.94
CA LYS A 53 16.06 17.52 -17.27
C LYS A 53 14.57 17.84 -17.44
N ASN A 54 13.90 18.41 -16.44
CA ASN A 54 12.43 18.56 -16.40
C ASN A 54 11.66 17.23 -16.62
N GLN A 55 12.27 16.11 -16.22
CA GLN A 55 11.75 14.75 -16.36
C GLN A 55 11.48 14.08 -15.00
N ALA A 56 11.50 14.86 -13.91
CA ALA A 56 11.26 14.33 -12.58
C ALA A 56 9.82 13.80 -12.45
N PRO A 57 9.63 12.60 -11.89
CA PRO A 57 8.31 12.03 -11.65
C PRO A 57 7.51 12.81 -10.59
N LEU A 58 8.20 13.66 -9.82
CA LEU A 58 7.62 14.50 -8.79
C LEU A 58 7.98 15.97 -9.05
N LYS A 59 6.96 16.83 -9.05
CA LYS A 59 7.15 18.29 -9.08
C LYS A 59 7.29 18.81 -7.65
N PHE A 60 8.43 19.40 -7.34
CA PHE A 60 8.65 20.08 -6.06
C PHE A 60 8.30 21.56 -6.19
N HIS A 61 7.41 22.04 -5.31
CA HIS A 61 7.16 23.46 -5.13
C HIS A 61 7.96 23.95 -3.92
N PHE A 62 9.13 24.54 -4.19
CA PHE A 62 10.02 25.07 -3.17
C PHE A 62 9.52 26.42 -2.62
N GLY A 63 8.46 26.37 -1.82
CA GLY A 63 7.98 27.51 -1.02
C GLY A 63 8.60 27.55 0.38
N LEU A 64 8.10 28.43 1.25
CA LEU A 64 8.50 28.54 2.66
C LEU A 64 7.76 27.51 3.55
N ASN A 65 7.85 26.23 3.22
CA ASN A 65 7.24 25.16 4.02
C ASN A 65 8.30 24.40 4.83
N LEU A 66 8.49 24.80 6.10
CA LEU A 66 9.48 24.17 6.98
C LEU A 66 9.26 22.65 7.16
N LYS A 67 7.99 22.21 7.22
CA LYS A 67 7.65 20.78 7.34
C LYS A 67 8.10 19.99 6.12
N LEU A 68 7.98 20.56 4.92
CA LEU A 68 8.48 19.96 3.69
C LEU A 68 10.00 19.76 3.76
N TYR A 69 10.76 20.79 4.15
CA TYR A 69 12.22 20.67 4.25
C TYR A 69 12.67 19.66 5.32
N GLN A 70 11.99 19.62 6.47
CA GLN A 70 12.23 18.59 7.48
C GLN A 70 12.00 17.17 6.93
N TRP A 71 10.90 16.98 6.19
CA TRP A 71 10.61 15.70 5.54
C TRP A 71 11.66 15.35 4.48
N ILE A 72 12.07 16.30 3.63
CA ILE A 72 13.14 16.09 2.64
C ILE A 72 14.43 15.65 3.33
N LEU A 73 14.82 16.30 4.43
CA LEU A 73 16.00 15.91 5.21
C LEU A 73 15.87 14.49 5.79
N LYS A 74 14.70 14.12 6.33
CA LYS A 74 14.42 12.75 6.80
C LYS A 74 14.51 11.74 5.64
N PHE A 75 13.97 12.07 4.46
CA PHE A 75 14.03 11.24 3.26
C PHE A 75 15.46 11.03 2.77
N VAL A 76 16.24 12.11 2.62
CA VAL A 76 17.65 12.05 2.20
C VAL A 76 18.48 11.23 3.19
N LYS A 77 18.30 11.43 4.50
CA LYS A 77 18.97 10.62 5.53
C LYS A 77 18.58 9.14 5.45
N SER A 78 17.38 8.82 4.98
CA SER A 78 16.89 7.45 4.84
C SER A 78 17.31 6.79 3.51
N ALA A 79 17.79 7.55 2.54
CA ALA A 79 18.23 7.07 1.22
C ALA A 79 19.63 6.41 1.27
N ASN A 80 19.80 5.41 2.13
CA ASN A 80 21.05 4.69 2.35
C ASN A 80 20.83 3.17 2.47
N ALA A 81 21.91 2.39 2.35
CA ALA A 81 21.85 0.93 2.31
C ALA A 81 21.32 0.31 3.62
N LYS A 82 21.72 0.85 4.77
CA LYS A 82 21.28 0.36 6.10
C LYS A 82 19.77 0.53 6.28
N SER A 83 19.25 1.72 5.96
CA SER A 83 17.80 1.99 6.01
C SER A 83 17.04 1.14 5.00
N THR A 84 17.58 0.97 3.80
CA THR A 84 16.98 0.13 2.76
C THR A 84 16.85 -1.32 3.20
N HIS A 85 17.91 -1.92 3.74
CA HIS A 85 17.90 -3.29 4.25
C HIS A 85 16.84 -3.47 5.36
N ARG A 86 16.77 -2.53 6.32
CA ARG A 86 15.76 -2.56 7.38
C ARG A 86 14.34 -2.47 6.81
N THR A 87 14.09 -1.56 5.87
CA THR A 87 12.76 -1.38 5.26
C THR A 87 12.35 -2.60 4.45
N MET A 88 13.28 -3.20 3.69
CA MET A 88 13.01 -4.42 2.93
C MET A 88 12.61 -5.59 3.84
N ALA A 89 13.30 -5.79 4.97
CA ALA A 89 12.92 -6.83 5.93
C ALA A 89 11.51 -6.60 6.52
N LEU A 90 11.12 -5.34 6.72
CA LEU A 90 9.76 -5.00 7.14
C LEU A 90 8.73 -5.24 6.04
N PHE A 91 9.05 -4.88 4.79
CA PHE A 91 8.17 -5.15 3.64
C PHE A 91 7.91 -6.64 3.51
N GLU A 92 8.96 -7.46 3.54
CA GLU A 92 8.82 -8.92 3.46
C GLU A 92 7.96 -9.48 4.59
N ARG A 93 8.22 -9.07 5.85
CA ARG A 93 7.43 -9.50 7.00
C ARG A 93 5.94 -9.15 6.86
N TYR A 94 5.63 -7.90 6.51
CA TYR A 94 4.23 -7.47 6.35
C TYR A 94 3.60 -7.99 5.05
N GLY A 95 4.41 -8.29 4.04
CA GLY A 95 4.00 -8.96 2.81
C GLY A 95 3.47 -10.35 3.09
N TRP A 96 4.24 -11.18 3.81
CA TRP A 96 3.80 -12.52 4.20
C TRP A 96 2.56 -12.48 5.09
N LEU A 97 2.51 -11.59 6.08
CA LEU A 97 1.31 -11.40 6.91
C LEU A 97 0.08 -11.02 6.09
N SER A 98 0.27 -10.24 5.01
CA SER A 98 -0.83 -9.85 4.13
C SER A 98 -1.30 -11.03 3.27
N ILE A 99 -0.37 -11.81 2.70
CA ILE A 99 -0.69 -13.05 1.95
C ILE A 99 -1.47 -14.03 2.83
N ASP A 100 -0.97 -14.31 4.04
CA ASP A 100 -1.64 -15.20 4.99
C ASP A 100 -3.08 -14.73 5.30
N MET A 101 -3.28 -13.40 5.38
CA MET A 101 -4.59 -12.82 5.63
C MET A 101 -5.54 -12.99 4.44
N TYR A 102 -5.06 -12.82 3.19
CA TYR A 102 -5.86 -13.10 2.00
C TYR A 102 -6.22 -14.58 1.90
N HIS A 103 -5.29 -15.49 2.18
CA HIS A 103 -5.59 -16.93 2.24
C HIS A 103 -6.63 -17.24 3.30
N GLN A 104 -6.55 -16.61 4.47
CA GLN A 104 -7.54 -16.81 5.53
C GLN A 104 -8.92 -16.29 5.11
N MET A 105 -8.98 -15.15 4.41
CA MET A 105 -10.25 -14.62 3.89
C MET A 105 -10.90 -15.60 2.91
N LEU A 106 -10.13 -16.18 1.98
CA LEU A 106 -10.62 -17.21 1.06
C LEU A 106 -11.09 -18.47 1.81
N LYS A 107 -10.35 -18.91 2.84
CA LYS A 107 -10.73 -20.06 3.69
C LYS A 107 -12.00 -19.80 4.50
N ASP A 108 -12.24 -18.55 4.89
CA ASP A 108 -13.46 -18.13 5.59
C ASP A 108 -14.69 -18.06 4.65
N GLY A 109 -14.51 -18.34 3.35
CA GLY A 109 -15.60 -18.41 2.37
C GLY A 109 -15.83 -17.12 1.61
N MET A 110 -14.94 -16.13 1.72
CA MET A 110 -14.94 -14.98 0.80
C MET A 110 -14.51 -15.43 -0.59
N ASP A 111 -15.16 -14.87 -1.61
CA ASP A 111 -14.90 -15.16 -3.01
C ASP A 111 -14.46 -13.88 -3.71
N PHE A 112 -13.19 -13.86 -4.12
CA PHE A 112 -12.58 -12.80 -4.89
C PHE A 112 -11.42 -13.37 -5.70
N TRP A 113 -11.15 -12.76 -6.84
CA TRP A 113 -10.05 -13.16 -7.68
C TRP A 113 -8.72 -12.88 -7.00
N TYR A 114 -7.92 -13.93 -6.82
CA TYR A 114 -6.60 -13.94 -6.20
C TYR A 114 -5.64 -14.79 -7.03
N LYS A 115 -4.45 -14.27 -7.33
CA LYS A 115 -3.42 -14.96 -8.13
C LYS A 115 -2.04 -14.86 -7.51
N GLU A 116 -1.34 -16.00 -7.52
CA GLU A 116 0.02 -16.19 -7.03
C GLU A 116 0.97 -16.60 -8.17
N ASP A 117 1.01 -15.81 -9.22
CA ASP A 117 1.82 -16.02 -10.42
C ASP A 117 2.89 -14.94 -10.62
N GLY A 118 3.10 -14.07 -9.63
CA GLY A 118 4.23 -13.15 -9.57
C GLY A 118 3.97 -11.75 -10.13
N LEU A 119 5.06 -10.98 -10.21
CA LEU A 119 5.12 -9.67 -10.88
C LEU A 119 6.15 -9.74 -12.00
N LEU A 120 5.71 -9.63 -13.26
CA LEU A 120 6.60 -9.59 -14.41
C LEU A 120 7.13 -8.17 -14.66
N MET A 121 8.44 -7.99 -14.49
CA MET A 121 9.13 -6.74 -14.83
C MET A 121 9.73 -6.83 -16.23
N ILE A 122 9.16 -6.10 -17.19
CA ILE A 122 9.64 -6.04 -18.58
C ILE A 122 10.62 -4.88 -18.75
N TYR A 123 11.74 -5.13 -19.44
CA TYR A 123 12.79 -4.15 -19.67
C TYR A 123 12.97 -3.85 -21.16
N THR A 124 13.12 -2.57 -21.48
CA THR A 124 13.45 -2.07 -22.83
C THR A 124 14.85 -1.46 -22.93
N LEU A 125 15.52 -1.27 -21.79
CA LEU A 125 16.88 -0.74 -21.69
C LEU A 125 17.79 -1.80 -21.08
N GLU A 126 18.83 -2.19 -21.82
CA GLU A 126 19.79 -3.22 -21.44
C GLU A 126 20.49 -2.90 -20.10
N GLU A 127 20.93 -1.65 -19.91
CA GLU A 127 21.56 -1.21 -18.65
C GLU A 127 20.66 -1.45 -17.43
N SER A 128 19.36 -1.18 -17.55
CA SER A 128 18.41 -1.39 -16.46
C SER A 128 18.14 -2.87 -16.19
N PHE A 129 18.11 -3.69 -17.26
CA PHE A 129 17.93 -5.13 -17.16
C PHE A 129 19.14 -5.80 -16.49
N GLU A 130 20.35 -5.50 -16.95
CA GLU A 130 21.59 -5.99 -16.34
C GLU A 130 21.70 -5.59 -14.87
N LYS A 131 21.35 -4.35 -14.53
CA LYS A 131 21.34 -3.87 -13.15
C LYS A 131 20.37 -4.67 -12.30
N LYS A 132 19.18 -5.02 -12.80
CA LYS A 132 18.24 -5.88 -12.08
C LYS A 132 18.79 -7.29 -11.93
N ILE A 133 19.31 -7.91 -12.98
CA ILE A 133 19.84 -9.27 -12.94
C ILE A 133 20.91 -9.40 -11.86
N LYS A 134 21.81 -8.42 -11.73
CA LYS A 134 22.86 -8.37 -10.69
C LYS A 134 22.32 -8.37 -9.25
N THR A 135 21.04 -8.06 -9.06
CA THR A 135 20.36 -8.11 -7.74
C THR A 135 19.58 -9.40 -7.50
N CYS A 136 19.44 -10.24 -8.52
CA CYS A 136 18.77 -11.53 -8.39
C CYS A 136 19.70 -12.52 -7.68
N ASP A 137 19.18 -13.19 -6.66
CA ASP A 137 19.87 -14.22 -5.90
C ASP A 137 19.29 -15.61 -6.26
N ASP A 138 19.92 -16.67 -5.77
CA ASP A 138 19.50 -18.06 -6.03
C ASP A 138 18.34 -18.52 -5.13
N SER A 139 17.54 -17.60 -4.56
CA SER A 139 16.46 -17.94 -3.63
C SER A 139 15.23 -18.59 -4.29
N GLY A 140 15.16 -18.60 -5.62
CA GLY A 140 13.96 -19.01 -6.37
C GLY A 140 12.86 -17.94 -6.47
N ALA A 141 13.07 -16.77 -5.84
CA ALA A 141 12.18 -15.61 -5.93
C ALA A 141 12.21 -14.88 -7.29
N TYR A 142 13.13 -15.29 -8.17
CA TYR A 142 13.37 -14.66 -9.46
C TYR A 142 13.37 -15.69 -10.58
N LYS A 143 12.70 -15.37 -11.68
CA LYS A 143 12.86 -16.06 -12.95
C LYS A 143 13.25 -15.04 -14.02
N ILE A 144 14.49 -15.12 -14.49
CA ILE A 144 15.01 -14.27 -15.57
C ILE A 144 14.56 -14.90 -16.88
N LEU A 145 13.94 -14.11 -17.76
CA LEU A 145 13.43 -14.55 -19.04
C LEU A 145 14.15 -13.80 -20.16
N SER A 146 14.61 -14.54 -21.16
CA SER A 146 15.04 -13.99 -22.45
C SER A 146 13.88 -13.28 -23.16
N VAL A 147 14.19 -12.55 -24.24
CA VAL A 147 13.17 -11.95 -25.11
C VAL A 147 12.18 -13.00 -25.63
N LYS A 148 12.68 -14.17 -26.04
CA LYS A 148 11.85 -15.26 -26.53
C LYS A 148 10.89 -15.77 -25.45
N GLU A 149 11.41 -16.12 -24.28
CA GLU A 149 10.60 -16.61 -23.16
C GLU A 149 9.62 -15.55 -22.65
N THR A 150 10.01 -14.26 -22.69
CA THR A 150 9.13 -13.15 -22.33
C THR A 150 7.93 -13.06 -23.28
N LYS A 151 8.13 -13.26 -24.59
CA LYS A 151 7.05 -13.27 -25.58
C LYS A 151 6.17 -14.51 -25.51
N GLU A 152 6.74 -15.66 -25.15
CA GLU A 152 5.95 -16.87 -24.87
C GLU A 152 5.06 -16.67 -23.63
N TYR A 153 5.58 -16.00 -22.59
CA TYR A 153 4.85 -15.69 -21.36
C TYR A 153 3.81 -14.57 -21.55
N MET A 154 4.16 -13.50 -22.27
CA MET A 154 3.31 -12.33 -22.52
C MET A 154 3.32 -11.98 -24.02
N PRO A 155 2.47 -12.63 -24.84
CA PRO A 155 2.49 -12.52 -26.31
C PRO A 155 2.23 -11.12 -26.88
N ILE A 156 1.69 -10.20 -26.08
CA ILE A 156 1.37 -8.82 -26.49
C ILE A 156 2.56 -7.86 -26.40
N VAL A 157 3.72 -8.31 -25.90
CA VAL A 157 4.91 -7.47 -25.74
C VAL A 157 5.55 -7.18 -27.10
N ASN A 158 5.97 -5.92 -27.31
CA ASN A 158 6.60 -5.49 -28.55
C ASN A 158 8.07 -5.99 -28.68
N ASP A 159 8.68 -5.71 -29.83
CA ASP A 159 10.03 -6.15 -30.15
C ASP A 159 11.16 -5.34 -29.47
N ASN A 160 10.83 -4.25 -28.78
CA ASN A 160 11.81 -3.33 -28.18
C ASN A 160 12.28 -3.76 -26.78
N ILE A 161 12.04 -5.00 -26.39
CA ILE A 161 12.44 -5.52 -25.08
C ILE A 161 13.83 -6.17 -25.13
N CYS A 162 14.57 -6.07 -24.04
CA CYS A 162 15.82 -6.80 -23.84
C CYS A 162 15.66 -8.05 -22.96
N GLY A 163 14.52 -8.19 -22.28
CA GLY A 163 14.16 -9.35 -21.45
C GLY A 163 13.20 -8.97 -20.34
N SER A 164 12.97 -9.91 -19.42
CA SER A 164 12.14 -9.66 -18.23
C SER A 164 12.62 -10.42 -17.00
N VAL A 165 12.19 -9.97 -15.83
CA VAL A 165 12.41 -10.65 -14.55
C VAL A 165 11.05 -10.83 -13.88
N LEU A 166 10.64 -12.08 -13.68
CA LEU A 166 9.45 -12.43 -12.92
C LEU A 166 9.81 -12.55 -11.44
N LEU A 167 9.14 -11.77 -10.60
CA LEU A 167 9.25 -11.86 -9.14
C LEU A 167 8.15 -12.79 -8.62
N THR A 168 8.49 -14.04 -8.41
CA THR A 168 7.54 -15.16 -8.24
C THR A 168 6.73 -15.11 -6.94
N GLU A 169 7.26 -14.45 -5.91
CA GLU A 169 6.61 -14.36 -4.58
C GLU A 169 5.49 -13.31 -4.51
N ASN A 170 5.39 -12.43 -5.52
CA ASN A 170 4.38 -11.38 -5.51
C ASN A 170 3.03 -11.92 -6.00
N THR A 171 1.95 -11.36 -5.48
CA THR A 171 0.59 -11.82 -5.75
C THR A 171 -0.28 -10.65 -6.17
N HIS A 172 -1.47 -10.92 -6.69
CA HIS A 172 -2.40 -9.88 -7.05
C HIS A 172 -3.86 -10.31 -6.91
N VAL A 173 -4.74 -9.31 -6.75
CA VAL A 173 -6.18 -9.45 -6.53
C VAL A 173 -6.98 -8.58 -7.49
N ASP A 174 -8.27 -8.86 -7.61
CA ASP A 174 -9.21 -7.80 -7.98
C ASP A 174 -9.60 -7.03 -6.70
N PRO A 175 -9.22 -5.75 -6.57
CA PRO A 175 -9.46 -4.99 -5.36
C PRO A 175 -10.95 -4.67 -5.15
N GLY A 176 -11.74 -4.55 -6.23
CA GLY A 176 -13.18 -4.35 -6.14
C GLY A 176 -13.88 -5.56 -5.56
N GLU A 177 -13.55 -6.75 -6.08
CA GLU A 177 -14.08 -8.02 -5.56
C GLU A 177 -13.69 -8.26 -4.10
N VAL A 178 -12.42 -8.01 -3.73
CA VAL A 178 -11.97 -8.09 -2.33
C VAL A 178 -12.83 -7.21 -1.44
N MET A 179 -13.04 -5.94 -1.83
CA MET A 179 -13.82 -5.01 -1.01
C MET A 179 -15.27 -5.43 -0.89
N HIS A 180 -15.90 -5.88 -1.99
CA HIS A 180 -17.28 -6.36 -1.97
C HIS A 180 -17.43 -7.60 -1.08
N SER A 181 -16.60 -8.62 -1.29
CA SER A 181 -16.66 -9.87 -0.52
C SER A 181 -16.37 -9.64 0.96
N LEU A 182 -15.42 -8.77 1.28
CA LEU A 182 -15.08 -8.41 2.66
C LEU A 182 -16.23 -7.68 3.37
N GLN A 183 -16.88 -6.73 2.70
CA GLN A 183 -18.03 -6.01 3.27
C GLN A 183 -19.20 -6.96 3.52
N GLU A 184 -19.55 -7.78 2.53
CA GLU A 184 -20.63 -8.76 2.62
C GLU A 184 -20.38 -9.76 3.76
N TYR A 185 -19.18 -10.35 3.82
CA TYR A 185 -18.80 -11.27 4.88
C TYR A 185 -18.97 -10.63 6.27
N LEU A 186 -18.48 -9.40 6.46
CA LEU A 186 -18.53 -8.74 7.77
C LEU A 186 -19.95 -8.35 8.16
N GLN A 187 -20.76 -7.88 7.21
CA GLN A 187 -22.17 -7.56 7.46
C GLN A 187 -22.95 -8.82 7.85
N ASN A 188 -22.74 -9.94 7.14
CA ASN A 188 -23.36 -11.23 7.46
C ASN A 188 -22.90 -11.75 8.83
N ALA A 189 -21.68 -11.43 9.24
CA ALA A 189 -21.15 -11.75 10.56
C ALA A 189 -21.57 -10.77 11.67
N GLY A 190 -22.46 -9.81 11.38
CA GLY A 190 -23.04 -8.87 12.34
C GLY A 190 -22.20 -7.65 12.65
N VAL A 191 -21.16 -7.35 11.85
CA VAL A 191 -20.44 -6.07 11.94
C VAL A 191 -21.34 -4.96 11.41
N GLU A 192 -21.46 -3.88 12.18
CA GLU A 192 -22.27 -2.73 11.81
C GLU A 192 -21.51 -1.82 10.84
N PHE A 193 -22.21 -1.36 9.80
CA PHE A 193 -21.70 -0.36 8.86
C PHE A 193 -22.66 0.83 8.83
N LEU A 194 -22.16 1.99 9.23
CA LEU A 194 -22.87 3.27 9.15
C LEU A 194 -22.37 4.02 7.92
N TYR A 195 -23.01 3.76 6.77
CA TYR A 195 -22.73 4.44 5.51
C TYR A 195 -23.42 5.80 5.44
N ASN A 196 -22.87 6.69 4.62
CA ASN A 196 -23.32 8.08 4.47
C ASN A 196 -23.31 8.87 5.79
N GLU A 197 -22.46 8.46 6.74
CA GLU A 197 -22.29 9.13 8.02
C GLU A 197 -20.82 9.57 8.13
N GLU A 198 -20.61 10.87 8.35
CA GLU A 198 -19.28 11.47 8.45
C GLU A 198 -18.96 11.78 9.91
N VAL A 199 -17.87 11.20 10.41
CA VAL A 199 -17.25 11.67 11.66
C VAL A 199 -16.61 13.03 11.38
N VAL A 200 -17.07 14.05 12.10
CA VAL A 200 -16.60 15.43 11.94
C VAL A 200 -15.70 15.87 13.08
N ASP A 201 -15.80 15.25 14.26
CA ASP A 201 -14.99 15.60 15.43
C ASP A 201 -14.93 14.46 16.46
N PHE A 202 -14.23 14.69 17.58
CA PHE A 202 -14.08 13.75 18.69
C PHE A 202 -14.65 14.32 19.99
N GLU A 203 -15.18 13.44 20.84
CA GLU A 203 -15.40 13.76 22.24
C GLU A 203 -14.15 13.44 23.05
N PHE A 204 -13.80 14.35 23.96
CA PHE A 204 -12.64 14.20 24.82
C PHE A 204 -13.05 14.15 26.29
N LYS A 205 -12.51 13.17 27.00
CA LYS A 205 -12.61 13.03 28.45
C LYS A 205 -11.22 12.83 29.03
N ASN A 206 -10.79 13.68 29.96
CA ASN A 206 -9.45 13.64 30.55
C ASN A 206 -8.30 13.62 29.51
N ASN A 207 -8.42 14.42 28.44
CA ASN A 207 -7.50 14.46 27.29
C ASN A 207 -7.39 13.16 26.47
N LEU A 208 -8.27 12.17 26.70
CA LEU A 208 -8.41 10.98 25.88
C LEU A 208 -9.66 11.10 25.00
N ILE A 209 -9.61 10.46 23.82
CA ILE A 209 -10.79 10.36 22.96
C ILE A 209 -11.73 9.33 23.57
N ASP A 210 -12.98 9.75 23.84
CA ASP A 210 -14.03 8.94 24.48
C ASP A 210 -15.16 8.57 23.48
N GLY A 211 -15.17 9.22 22.31
CA GLY A 211 -16.16 8.99 21.28
C GLY A 211 -15.90 9.81 20.02
N VAL A 212 -16.73 9.55 19.01
CA VAL A 212 -16.77 10.27 17.73
C VAL A 212 -18.07 11.05 17.59
N ILE A 213 -17.98 12.24 16.99
CA ILE A 213 -19.12 13.11 16.72
C ILE A 213 -19.42 13.05 15.22
N MET A 214 -20.65 12.71 14.89
CA MET A 214 -21.21 12.78 13.54
C MET A 214 -22.20 13.95 13.45
N HIS A 215 -22.78 14.19 12.27
CA HIS A 215 -23.71 15.30 12.09
C HIS A 215 -24.99 15.18 12.91
N LYS A 216 -25.51 13.96 13.08
CA LYS A 216 -26.81 13.72 13.73
C LYS A 216 -26.69 13.15 15.14
N GLU A 217 -25.58 12.48 15.44
CA GLU A 217 -25.42 11.72 16.67
C GLU A 217 -23.95 11.61 17.08
N LYS A 218 -23.73 10.94 18.21
CA LYS A 218 -22.41 10.67 18.77
C LYS A 218 -22.34 9.20 19.13
N ILE A 219 -21.17 8.60 18.92
CA ILE A 219 -20.93 7.20 19.23
C ILE A 219 -19.72 7.11 20.17
N GLN A 220 -19.93 6.50 21.34
CA GLN A 220 -18.87 6.17 22.26
C GLN A 220 -18.22 4.83 21.85
N ALA A 221 -16.90 4.75 21.98
CA ALA A 221 -16.14 3.54 21.70
C ALA A 221 -14.88 3.49 22.57
N GLU A 222 -14.53 2.29 23.04
CA GLU A 222 -13.32 2.07 23.84
C GLU A 222 -12.04 2.24 23.01
N THR A 223 -12.11 1.94 21.72
CA THR A 223 -10.98 2.06 20.78
C THR A 223 -11.48 2.65 19.48
N ILE A 224 -10.79 3.69 19.02
CA ILE A 224 -11.09 4.38 17.76
C ILE A 224 -9.89 4.22 16.82
N ILE A 225 -10.14 3.62 15.66
CA ILE A 225 -9.13 3.40 14.62
C ILE A 225 -9.41 4.36 13.46
N LEU A 226 -8.47 5.24 13.17
CA LEU A 226 -8.56 6.14 12.02
C LEU A 226 -7.97 5.46 10.78
N ALA A 227 -8.86 5.10 9.85
CA ALA A 227 -8.51 4.50 8.56
C ALA A 227 -9.02 5.37 7.38
N THR A 228 -8.93 6.70 7.50
CA THR A 228 -9.58 7.69 6.61
C THR A 228 -8.86 7.96 5.28
N GLY A 229 -8.01 7.03 4.84
CA GLY A 229 -7.20 7.18 3.63
C GLY A 229 -6.38 8.47 3.62
N ALA A 230 -6.44 9.22 2.51
CA ALA A 230 -5.66 10.44 2.34
C ALA A 230 -6.24 11.67 3.05
N ASN A 231 -7.41 11.58 3.70
CA ASN A 231 -8.06 12.71 4.36
C ASN A 231 -7.43 12.97 5.75
N PRO A 232 -6.71 14.09 5.96
CA PRO A 232 -6.03 14.38 7.22
C PRO A 232 -6.90 15.21 8.19
N THR A 233 -8.18 15.46 7.87
CA THR A 233 -9.02 16.37 8.67
C THR A 233 -9.18 15.86 10.11
N LEU A 234 -9.51 14.58 10.29
CA LEU A 234 -9.67 14.00 11.62
C LEU A 234 -8.35 13.88 12.39
N ILE A 235 -7.27 13.44 11.74
CA ILE A 235 -5.98 13.30 12.44
C ILE A 235 -5.49 14.64 13.00
N LYS A 236 -5.76 15.76 12.33
CA LYS A 236 -5.41 17.11 12.83
C LYS A 236 -6.24 17.56 14.05
N LYS A 237 -7.41 16.95 14.25
CA LYS A 237 -8.28 17.20 15.42
C LYS A 237 -7.89 16.33 16.60
N THR A 238 -7.11 15.26 16.37
CA THR A 238 -6.47 14.56 17.47
C THR A 238 -5.46 15.53 18.11
N LYS A 239 -5.49 15.65 19.44
CA LYS A 239 -4.51 16.47 20.19
C LYS A 239 -3.12 15.80 20.27
N ASN A 240 -2.81 14.94 19.29
CA ASN A 240 -1.61 14.13 19.21
C ASN A 240 -0.76 14.58 18.02
N ASP A 241 0.55 14.65 18.22
CA ASP A 241 1.49 14.85 17.12
C ASP A 241 2.00 13.50 16.62
N PHE A 242 1.30 12.94 15.63
CA PHE A 242 1.67 11.67 15.00
C PHE A 242 2.84 11.79 14.01
N LEU A 243 3.34 13.01 13.73
CA LEU A 243 4.38 13.27 12.73
C LEU A 243 5.75 13.62 13.32
N MET A 244 5.93 13.55 14.64
CA MET A 244 7.25 13.67 15.27
C MET A 244 8.13 12.44 15.02
#